data_AF-A0AAN6IHF8-F1
#
_entry.id   AF-A0AAN6IHF8-F1
#
_cell.length_a   1.000
_cell.length_b   1.000
_cell.length_c   1.000
_cell.angle_alpha   90.00
_cell.angle_beta   90.00
_cell.angle_gamma   90.00
#
_symmetry.space_group_name_H-M   'P 1'
#
loop_
_entity.id
_entity.type
_entity.pdbx_description
1 polymer ?
#
loop_
_entity_poly.entity_id
_entity_poly.type
_entity_poly.pdbx_seq_one_letter_code
_entity_poly.pdbx_strand_id
1 'polypeptide(L)'
;MLAFYLLSLPLALAVVAVSAAAVATTKGCNRQCLTNMVDEILTSMVAHNPDILPLADLYKATENSHPAALTMMHSWRTIVSAGEPSLLAIDVNNGSAYFALDINEGDPYAPNILRGRIVVFNDTLTEIELFIHRSRGDHGFSFSPEQLANNSAVVMDVPSNATLPTREELMTISKGLFNGADYENNLTIADSCQFTEIGWLVPNDHGPYGNGTSYGPAGCEIGWTDGPFDTNARVGLVIDEQLGLVVQSGMIPGVVYAYRNLSAFIPDAFPGGQNQSVQWTKDYLGDYPLLYAFGSTGETMEVLQYYNGALQAIQINVFMNPPNATSAWLSM
;
A
#
# COMPACT_ATOMS: atom_id res chain seq x y z
N MET A 1 -16.01 16.93 87.44
CA MET A 1 -16.19 18.07 86.50
C MET A 1 -15.16 17.89 85.39
N LEU A 2 -15.52 17.16 84.34
CA LEU A 2 -14.72 16.98 83.12
C LEU A 2 -15.73 16.81 81.98
N ALA A 3 -15.80 17.84 81.13
CA ALA A 3 -16.73 17.94 80.02
C ALA A 3 -16.19 17.20 78.80
N PHE A 4 -17.00 16.29 78.25
CA PHE A 4 -16.80 15.69 76.93
C PHE A 4 -17.19 16.72 75.86
N TYR A 5 -16.22 17.15 75.04
CA TYR A 5 -16.50 17.86 73.79
C TYR A 5 -16.37 16.87 72.63
N LEU A 6 -17.51 16.55 72.02
CA LEU A 6 -17.61 15.87 70.72
C LEU A 6 -17.31 16.90 69.62
N LEU A 7 -16.17 16.75 68.96
CA LEU A 7 -15.83 17.47 67.72
C LEU A 7 -16.48 16.76 66.53
N SER A 8 -17.43 17.43 65.89
CA SER A 8 -18.03 17.02 64.62
C SER A 8 -17.08 17.34 63.45
N LEU A 9 -16.64 16.32 62.71
CA LEU A 9 -15.92 16.46 61.45
C LEU A 9 -16.95 16.66 60.31
N PRO A 10 -16.83 17.68 59.43
CA PRO A 10 -17.61 17.72 58.21
C PRO A 10 -17.01 16.77 57.16
N LEU A 11 -17.84 15.85 56.68
CA LEU A 11 -17.55 14.93 55.58
C LEU A 11 -17.56 15.73 54.27
N ALA A 12 -16.38 16.05 53.72
CA ALA A 12 -16.26 16.67 52.40
C ALA A 12 -16.47 15.60 51.31
N LEU A 13 -17.60 15.64 50.61
CA LEU A 13 -17.83 14.87 49.39
C LEU A 13 -16.94 15.45 48.28
N ALA A 14 -15.86 14.74 47.93
CA ALA A 14 -15.10 15.01 46.72
C ALA A 14 -15.91 14.51 45.51
N VAL A 15 -16.48 15.43 44.73
CA VAL A 15 -17.06 15.13 43.42
C VAL A 15 -15.89 14.87 42.47
N VAL A 16 -15.64 13.60 42.15
CA VAL A 16 -14.72 13.23 41.08
C VAL A 16 -15.43 13.56 39.77
N ALA A 17 -15.05 14.68 39.16
CA ALA A 17 -15.45 15.00 37.80
C ALA A 17 -14.80 13.96 36.87
N VAL A 18 -15.60 13.04 36.35
CA VAL A 18 -15.19 12.19 35.23
C VAL A 18 -15.04 13.11 34.03
N SER A 19 -13.80 13.47 33.70
CA SER A 19 -13.50 14.11 32.43
C SER A 19 -13.85 13.13 31.31
N ALA A 20 -15.01 13.33 30.69
CA ALA A 20 -15.26 12.76 29.38
C ALA A 20 -14.14 13.25 28.46
N ALA A 21 -13.29 12.33 28.01
CA ALA A 21 -12.34 12.61 26.96
C ALA A 21 -13.17 13.10 25.76
N ALA A 22 -13.09 14.40 25.49
CA ALA A 22 -13.63 14.94 24.26
C ALA A 22 -12.87 14.24 23.13
N VAL A 23 -13.59 13.47 22.33
CA VAL A 23 -13.15 13.07 20.99
C VAL A 23 -12.85 14.39 20.28
N ALA A 24 -11.58 14.72 20.13
CA ALA A 24 -11.15 15.87 19.38
C ALA A 24 -11.59 15.61 17.94
N THR A 25 -12.68 16.24 17.54
CA THR A 25 -13.01 16.37 16.13
C THR A 25 -11.85 17.13 15.51
N THR A 26 -11.08 16.43 14.68
CA THR A 26 -10.09 17.06 13.80
C THR A 26 -10.81 18.24 13.15
N LYS A 27 -10.21 19.44 13.18
CA LYS A 27 -10.65 20.51 12.30
C LYS A 27 -10.28 20.02 10.90
N GLY A 28 -11.19 19.24 10.34
CA GLY A 28 -10.85 18.05 9.57
C GLY A 28 -10.41 18.38 8.17
N CYS A 29 -9.22 17.90 7.81
CA CYS A 29 -8.75 17.90 6.43
C CYS A 29 -9.74 17.07 5.61
N ASN A 30 -10.57 17.76 4.83
CA ASN A 30 -11.54 17.12 3.96
C ASN A 30 -10.83 16.51 2.73
N ARG A 31 -11.61 15.89 1.84
CA ARG A 31 -11.05 15.24 0.64
C ARG A 31 -10.17 16.17 -0.19
N GLN A 32 -10.63 17.40 -0.42
CA GLN A 32 -9.86 18.41 -1.16
C GLN A 32 -8.55 18.80 -0.46
N CYS A 33 -8.58 18.95 0.87
CA CYS A 33 -7.39 19.23 1.65
C CYS A 33 -6.35 18.10 1.52
N LEU A 34 -6.78 16.83 1.60
CA LEU A 34 -5.88 15.68 1.42
C LEU A 34 -5.33 15.59 -0.01
N THR A 35 -6.16 15.87 -1.02
CA THR A 35 -5.71 16.00 -2.42
C THR A 35 -4.64 17.08 -2.57
N ASN A 36 -4.90 18.29 -2.06
CA ASN A 36 -3.93 19.38 -2.13
C ASN A 36 -2.61 19.03 -1.43
N MET A 37 -2.66 18.27 -0.33
CA MET A 37 -1.44 17.84 0.37
C MET A 37 -0.61 16.86 -0.46
N VAL A 38 -1.25 15.97 -1.23
CA VAL A 38 -0.56 15.12 -2.21
C VAL A 38 0.08 16.00 -3.29
N ASP A 39 -0.65 16.97 -3.83
CA ASP A 39 -0.14 17.88 -4.85
C ASP A 39 1.06 18.72 -4.36
N GLU A 40 1.02 19.17 -3.10
CA GLU A 40 2.12 19.90 -2.46
C GLU A 40 3.37 19.02 -2.34
N ILE A 41 3.23 17.74 -1.98
CA ILE A 41 4.34 16.78 -1.97
C ILE A 41 4.94 16.64 -3.36
N LEU A 42 4.13 16.37 -4.38
CA LEU A 42 4.61 16.21 -5.75
C LEU A 42 5.29 17.48 -6.27
N THR A 43 4.68 18.64 -6.00
CA THR A 43 5.25 19.96 -6.35
C THR A 43 6.59 20.17 -5.65
N SER A 44 6.71 19.82 -4.36
CA SER A 44 7.95 19.95 -3.61
C SER A 44 9.05 19.04 -4.13
N MET A 45 8.71 17.82 -4.59
CA MET A 45 9.64 16.88 -5.20
C MET A 45 10.18 17.45 -6.52
N VAL A 46 9.32 17.92 -7.41
CA VAL A 46 9.72 18.54 -8.68
C VAL A 46 10.54 19.81 -8.47
N ALA A 47 10.22 20.59 -7.43
CA ALA A 47 10.98 21.78 -7.04
C ALA A 47 12.31 21.48 -6.32
N HIS A 48 12.61 20.20 -6.05
CA HIS A 48 13.75 19.74 -5.25
C HIS A 48 13.84 20.43 -3.88
N ASN A 49 12.69 20.79 -3.30
CA ASN A 49 12.61 21.60 -2.10
C ASN A 49 11.56 21.05 -1.12
N PRO A 50 11.92 20.12 -0.23
CA PRO A 50 11.00 19.57 0.76
C PRO A 50 10.63 20.58 1.86
N ASP A 51 11.39 21.68 2.02
CA ASP A 51 11.18 22.66 3.11
C ASP A 51 9.92 23.50 2.92
N ILE A 52 9.28 23.43 1.74
CA ILE A 52 8.00 24.10 1.48
C ILE A 52 6.80 23.33 2.05
N LEU A 53 6.99 22.07 2.46
CA LEU A 53 5.91 21.24 2.96
C LEU A 53 5.50 21.63 4.38
N PRO A 54 4.20 21.62 4.70
CA PRO A 54 3.71 21.84 6.06
C PRO A 54 3.95 20.58 6.90
N LEU A 55 5.19 20.29 7.28
CA LEU A 55 5.52 19.15 8.13
C LEU A 55 5.14 19.43 9.59
N ALA A 56 4.68 18.41 10.30
CA ALA A 56 4.55 18.48 11.75
C ALA A 56 5.93 18.62 12.43
N ASP A 57 5.97 19.16 13.65
CA ASP A 57 7.21 19.31 14.44
C ASP A 57 7.99 17.98 14.57
N LEU A 58 7.24 16.87 14.62
CA LEU A 58 7.74 15.51 14.52
C LEU A 58 6.92 14.77 13.47
N TYR A 59 7.59 14.29 12.43
CA TYR A 59 6.99 13.48 11.38
C TYR A 59 7.77 12.18 11.20
N LYS A 60 7.12 11.19 10.58
CA LYS A 60 7.74 9.93 10.16
C LYS A 60 7.79 9.88 8.65
N ALA A 61 8.92 9.45 8.09
CA ALA A 61 9.00 9.25 6.66
C ALA A 61 9.89 8.08 6.25
N THR A 62 9.47 7.38 5.19
CA THR A 62 10.26 6.33 4.54
C THR A 62 10.23 6.49 3.02
N GLU A 63 11.37 6.24 2.36
CA GLU A 63 11.45 6.01 0.92
C GLU A 63 11.94 4.59 0.70
N ASN A 64 11.22 3.78 -0.07
CA ASN A 64 11.59 2.39 -0.38
C ASN A 64 11.91 1.58 0.89
N SER A 65 11.01 1.63 1.88
CA SER A 65 11.15 0.99 3.19
C SER A 65 12.32 1.51 4.07
N HIS A 66 13.02 2.56 3.64
CA HIS A 66 14.15 3.15 4.35
C HIS A 66 13.75 4.45 5.07
N PRO A 67 13.83 4.50 6.43
CA PRO A 67 13.56 5.73 7.17
C PRO A 67 14.57 6.82 6.85
N ALA A 68 14.09 8.01 6.48
CA ALA A 68 14.93 9.15 6.17
C ALA A 68 14.19 10.47 6.38
N ALA A 69 14.94 11.56 6.59
CA ALA A 69 14.39 12.91 6.43
C ALA A 69 14.16 13.19 4.94
N LEU A 70 13.16 14.02 4.60
CA LEU A 70 12.79 14.27 3.19
C LEU A 70 13.96 14.87 2.38
N THR A 71 14.80 15.72 2.99
CA THR A 71 16.01 16.29 2.37
C THR A 71 17.09 15.26 2.00
N MET A 72 17.00 14.05 2.55
CA MET A 72 17.91 12.94 2.28
C MET A 72 17.35 11.93 1.28
N MET A 73 16.03 11.95 1.04
CA MET A 73 15.36 11.05 0.10
C MET A 73 15.76 11.37 -1.34
N HIS A 74 15.83 10.35 -2.19
CA HIS A 74 16.19 10.51 -3.60
C HIS A 74 15.09 11.23 -4.37
N SER A 75 13.83 11.04 -4.00
CA SER A 75 12.65 11.66 -4.64
C SER A 75 12.82 13.18 -4.85
N TRP A 76 13.36 13.89 -3.84
CA TRP A 76 13.60 15.35 -3.91
C TRP A 76 14.89 15.75 -4.65
N ARG A 77 15.65 14.79 -5.18
CA ARG A 77 16.89 15.02 -5.92
C ARG A 77 16.78 14.66 -7.39
N THR A 78 15.94 13.68 -7.71
CA THR A 78 15.91 13.03 -9.01
C THR A 78 14.64 13.33 -9.79
N ILE A 79 13.49 13.48 -9.13
CA ILE A 79 12.21 13.70 -9.82
C ILE A 79 12.23 15.07 -10.50
N VAL A 80 12.06 15.10 -11.82
CA VAL A 80 12.02 16.33 -12.62
C VAL A 80 10.62 16.64 -13.16
N SER A 81 9.73 15.65 -13.16
CA SER A 81 8.30 15.83 -13.45
C SER A 81 7.46 14.76 -12.77
N ALA A 82 6.23 15.10 -12.46
CA ALA A 82 5.22 14.21 -11.91
C ALA A 82 3.90 14.44 -12.65
N GLY A 83 3.20 13.36 -12.98
CA GLY A 83 1.81 13.42 -13.46
C GLY A 83 0.83 13.72 -12.32
N GLU A 84 -0.45 13.77 -12.66
CA GLU A 84 -1.52 13.73 -11.66
C GLU A 84 -1.66 12.30 -11.11
N PRO A 85 -2.06 12.12 -9.84
CA PRO A 85 -2.41 10.81 -9.29
C PRO A 85 -3.40 10.05 -10.19
N SER A 86 -2.93 8.97 -10.81
CA SER A 86 -3.77 8.06 -11.61
C SER A 86 -4.72 7.24 -10.71
N LEU A 87 -4.27 6.94 -9.50
CA LEU A 87 -5.08 6.37 -8.43
C LEU A 87 -4.91 7.26 -7.20
N LEU A 88 -6.02 7.69 -6.60
CA LEU A 88 -6.05 8.51 -5.39
C LEU A 88 -7.15 8.04 -4.45
N ALA A 89 -6.78 7.32 -3.39
CA ALA A 89 -7.70 6.92 -2.32
C ALA A 89 -7.57 7.91 -1.15
N ILE A 90 -8.70 8.41 -0.66
CA ILE A 90 -8.76 9.41 0.39
C ILE A 90 -9.61 8.94 1.57
N ASP A 91 -9.02 8.93 2.76
CA ASP A 91 -9.68 8.60 4.02
C ASP A 91 -9.75 9.83 4.92
N VAL A 92 -10.89 10.52 4.86
CA VAL A 92 -11.15 11.73 5.66
C VAL A 92 -11.23 11.45 7.17
N ASN A 93 -11.55 10.21 7.58
CA ASN A 93 -11.71 9.87 8.99
C ASN A 93 -10.34 9.75 9.67
N ASN A 94 -9.38 9.15 8.96
CA ASN A 94 -8.01 8.99 9.46
C ASN A 94 -7.08 10.13 9.03
N GLY A 95 -7.54 11.03 8.15
CA GLY A 95 -6.69 12.08 7.57
C GLY A 95 -5.59 11.50 6.69
N SER A 96 -5.83 10.37 6.02
CA SER A 96 -4.81 9.66 5.25
C SER A 96 -5.18 9.55 3.78
N ALA A 97 -4.17 9.52 2.92
CA ALA A 97 -4.34 9.34 1.48
C ALA A 97 -3.33 8.33 0.94
N TYR A 98 -3.72 7.58 -0.08
CA TYR A 98 -2.83 6.76 -0.90
C TYR A 98 -2.88 7.28 -2.33
N PHE A 99 -1.74 7.31 -3.00
CA PHE A 99 -1.64 7.76 -4.38
C PHE A 99 -0.69 6.88 -5.19
N ALA A 100 -0.93 6.78 -6.49
CA ALA A 100 0.00 6.22 -7.47
C ALA A 100 -0.05 7.04 -8.77
N LEU A 101 1.13 7.31 -9.33
CA LEU A 101 1.31 8.09 -10.55
C LEU A 101 2.60 7.71 -11.26
N ASP A 102 2.72 8.14 -12.52
CA ASP A 102 3.98 8.19 -13.23
C ASP A 102 4.79 9.44 -12.86
N ILE A 103 6.10 9.26 -12.77
CA ILE A 103 7.09 10.31 -12.55
C ILE A 103 8.24 10.15 -13.54
N ASN A 104 9.02 11.22 -13.71
CA ASN A 104 10.25 11.19 -14.49
C ASN A 104 11.45 11.58 -13.63
N GLU A 105 12.53 10.81 -13.71
CA GLU A 105 13.79 11.10 -13.01
C GLU A 105 14.93 11.57 -13.94
N GLY A 106 14.58 12.09 -15.13
CA GLY A 106 15.50 12.71 -16.08
C GLY A 106 15.55 12.05 -17.48
N ASP A 107 14.93 10.88 -17.66
CA ASP A 107 14.79 10.22 -18.96
C ASP A 107 13.31 10.17 -19.39
N PRO A 108 12.86 10.98 -20.37
CA PRO A 108 11.46 11.04 -20.80
C PRO A 108 10.94 9.73 -21.41
N TYR A 109 11.82 8.77 -21.75
CA TYR A 109 11.43 7.49 -22.35
C TYR A 109 11.43 6.32 -21.35
N ALA A 110 11.80 6.57 -20.10
CA ALA A 110 11.78 5.60 -19.02
C ALA A 110 11.06 6.17 -17.80
N PRO A 111 9.72 6.35 -17.87
CA PRO A 111 8.94 6.79 -16.72
C PRO A 111 9.00 5.76 -15.59
N ASN A 112 8.94 6.25 -14.37
CA ASN A 112 8.92 5.45 -13.15
C ASN A 112 7.54 5.57 -12.49
N ILE A 113 7.18 4.63 -11.63
CA ILE A 113 5.94 4.71 -10.87
C ILE A 113 6.28 5.15 -9.44
N LEU A 114 5.73 6.29 -9.02
CA LEU A 114 5.71 6.71 -7.62
C LEU A 114 4.38 6.29 -7.03
N ARG A 115 4.43 5.60 -5.89
CA ARG A 115 3.27 5.38 -5.03
C ARG A 115 3.59 5.81 -3.62
N GLY A 116 2.58 6.20 -2.88
CA GLY A 116 2.80 6.56 -1.49
C GLY A 116 1.54 6.65 -0.66
N ARG A 117 1.74 6.72 0.64
CA ARG A 117 0.73 6.98 1.65
C ARG A 117 1.15 8.17 2.49
N ILE A 118 0.19 9.04 2.79
CA ILE A 118 0.40 10.17 3.69
C ILE A 118 -0.62 10.18 4.81
N VAL A 119 -0.27 10.82 5.93
CA VAL A 119 -1.19 11.17 7.01
C VAL A 119 -1.05 12.65 7.33
N VAL A 120 -2.19 13.30 7.47
CA VAL A 120 -2.34 14.72 7.77
C VAL A 120 -3.10 14.88 9.08
N PHE A 121 -2.55 15.68 9.97
CA PHE A 121 -3.20 16.09 11.21
C PHE A 121 -2.97 17.58 11.44
N ASN A 122 -4.04 18.31 11.77
CA ASN A 122 -4.01 19.77 11.93
C ASN A 122 -3.31 20.50 10.76
N ASP A 123 -3.70 20.17 9.52
CA ASP A 123 -3.15 20.74 8.29
C ASP A 123 -1.63 20.55 8.12
N THR A 124 -1.04 19.57 8.81
CA THR A 124 0.38 19.22 8.70
C THR A 124 0.59 17.74 8.40
N LEU A 125 1.64 17.43 7.64
CA LEU A 125 2.08 16.07 7.33
C LEU A 125 2.77 15.44 8.53
N THR A 126 2.20 14.35 9.03
CA THR A 126 2.74 13.58 10.16
C THR A 126 3.39 12.27 9.72
N GLU A 127 2.93 11.68 8.62
CA GLU A 127 3.52 10.46 8.05
C GLU A 127 3.61 10.56 6.53
N ILE A 128 4.75 10.15 5.95
CA ILE A 128 5.01 10.11 4.52
C ILE A 128 5.71 8.79 4.16
N GLU A 129 5.04 7.92 3.43
CA GLU A 129 5.55 6.61 3.06
C GLU A 129 5.58 6.50 1.54
N LEU A 130 6.77 6.42 0.95
CA LEU A 130 6.97 6.50 -0.51
C LEU A 130 7.67 5.25 -1.04
N PHE A 131 7.28 4.85 -2.25
CA PHE A 131 7.96 3.82 -3.02
C PHE A 131 8.10 4.28 -4.48
N ILE A 132 9.31 4.19 -5.01
CA ILE A 132 9.60 4.47 -6.43
C ILE A 132 10.01 3.17 -7.12
N HIS A 133 9.23 2.78 -8.12
CA HIS A 133 9.47 1.65 -9.01
C HIS A 133 10.06 2.15 -10.31
N ARG A 134 11.32 1.82 -10.57
CA ARG A 134 12.05 2.24 -11.78
C ARG A 134 12.12 1.14 -12.83
N SER A 135 11.98 -0.10 -12.39
CA SER A 135 12.05 -1.26 -13.26
C SER A 135 11.45 -2.48 -12.58
N ARG A 136 11.30 -3.57 -13.35
CA ARG A 136 10.97 -4.91 -12.82
C ARG A 136 11.95 -5.42 -11.76
N GLY A 137 13.16 -4.84 -11.66
CA GLY A 137 14.12 -5.19 -10.61
C GLY A 137 13.67 -4.75 -9.21
N ASP A 138 12.84 -3.72 -9.08
CA ASP A 138 12.43 -3.17 -7.78
C ASP A 138 11.29 -3.98 -7.13
N HIS A 139 10.54 -4.77 -7.89
CA HIS A 139 9.31 -5.44 -7.44
C HIS A 139 9.11 -6.84 -8.05
N GLY A 140 10.03 -7.29 -8.88
CA GLY A 140 10.18 -8.70 -9.17
C GLY A 140 9.42 -9.25 -10.37
N PHE A 141 8.35 -8.65 -10.93
CA PHE A 141 7.76 -9.20 -12.18
C PHE A 141 7.04 -8.18 -13.06
N SER A 142 5.97 -7.59 -12.56
CA SER A 142 5.01 -6.82 -13.37
C SER A 142 5.25 -5.33 -13.29
N PHE A 143 5.66 -4.65 -14.37
CA PHE A 143 5.90 -3.19 -14.36
C PHE A 143 5.35 -2.58 -15.64
N SER A 144 4.47 -1.59 -15.52
CA SER A 144 4.11 -0.75 -16.68
C SER A 144 3.63 0.64 -16.26
N PRO A 145 4.52 1.66 -16.30
CA PRO A 145 4.12 3.06 -16.20
C PRO A 145 3.16 3.46 -17.34
N GLU A 146 3.30 2.86 -18.53
CA GLU A 146 2.46 3.19 -19.69
C GLU A 146 0.99 2.76 -19.51
N GLN A 147 0.76 1.66 -18.78
CA GLN A 147 -0.59 1.15 -18.55
C GLN A 147 -1.22 1.65 -17.25
N LEU A 148 -0.42 2.24 -16.34
CA LEU A 148 -0.87 2.67 -15.02
C LEU A 148 -2.15 3.51 -15.10
N ALA A 149 -2.13 4.60 -15.86
CA ALA A 149 -3.26 5.52 -15.94
C ALA A 149 -4.56 4.85 -16.44
N ASN A 150 -4.47 4.05 -17.51
CA ASN A 150 -5.65 3.38 -18.08
C ASN A 150 -6.22 2.34 -17.12
N ASN A 151 -5.36 1.56 -16.47
CA ASN A 151 -5.79 0.51 -15.54
C ASN A 151 -6.35 1.12 -14.24
N SER A 152 -5.74 2.21 -13.74
CA SER A 152 -6.27 2.93 -12.59
C SER A 152 -7.58 3.64 -12.90
N ALA A 153 -7.80 4.14 -14.12
CA ALA A 153 -9.06 4.77 -14.50
C ALA A 153 -10.27 3.84 -14.35
N VAL A 154 -10.10 2.53 -14.63
CA VAL A 154 -11.15 1.53 -14.40
C VAL A 154 -11.50 1.42 -12.92
N VAL A 155 -10.51 1.45 -12.04
CA VAL A 155 -10.69 1.40 -10.58
C VAL A 155 -11.30 2.70 -10.05
N MET A 156 -10.92 3.84 -10.63
CA MET A 156 -11.39 5.16 -10.18
C MET A 156 -12.81 5.50 -10.67
N ASP A 157 -13.34 4.80 -11.67
CA ASP A 157 -14.69 4.99 -12.23
C ASP A 157 -15.72 4.06 -11.56
N VAL A 158 -16.06 4.35 -10.31
CA VAL A 158 -17.07 3.57 -9.58
C VAL A 158 -18.47 3.81 -10.17
N PRO A 159 -19.23 2.75 -10.53
CA PRO A 159 -20.57 2.92 -11.06
C PRO A 159 -21.49 3.68 -10.11
N SER A 160 -22.25 4.65 -10.62
CA SER A 160 -23.14 5.48 -9.79
C SER A 160 -24.28 4.70 -9.09
N ASN A 161 -24.58 3.49 -9.58
CA ASN A 161 -25.55 2.57 -8.99
C ASN A 161 -24.91 1.48 -8.11
N ALA A 162 -23.59 1.54 -7.86
CA ALA A 162 -22.90 0.61 -6.99
C ALA A 162 -23.41 0.75 -5.54
N THR A 163 -23.59 -0.39 -4.90
CA THR A 163 -23.81 -0.47 -3.45
C THR A 163 -22.44 -0.46 -2.78
N LEU A 164 -22.04 0.69 -2.25
CA LEU A 164 -20.76 0.87 -1.58
C LEU A 164 -20.74 0.15 -0.20
N PRO A 165 -19.60 -0.43 0.20
CA PRO A 165 -19.44 -1.02 1.51
C PRO A 165 -19.33 0.06 2.59
N THR A 166 -19.63 -0.34 3.81
CA THR A 166 -19.28 0.39 5.02
C THR A 166 -17.78 0.34 5.29
N ARG A 167 -17.27 1.30 6.05
CA ARG A 167 -15.89 1.28 6.57
C ARG A 167 -15.54 0.00 7.33
N GLU A 168 -16.50 -0.56 8.08
CA GLU A 168 -16.31 -1.80 8.85
C GLU A 168 -16.13 -3.02 7.93
N GLU A 169 -16.90 -3.09 6.84
CA GLU A 169 -16.73 -4.12 5.81
C GLU A 169 -15.36 -4.00 5.13
N LEU A 170 -14.95 -2.80 4.73
CA LEU A 170 -13.62 -2.55 4.14
C LEU A 170 -12.47 -2.93 5.11
N MET A 171 -12.61 -2.60 6.40
CA MET A 171 -11.64 -3.00 7.42
C MET A 171 -11.58 -4.52 7.59
N THR A 172 -12.72 -5.21 7.50
CA THR A 172 -12.79 -6.68 7.58
C THR A 172 -12.08 -7.32 6.39
N ILE A 173 -12.31 -6.82 5.18
CA ILE A 173 -11.64 -7.26 3.95
C ILE A 173 -10.12 -7.07 4.08
N SER A 174 -9.68 -5.90 4.53
CA SER A 174 -8.27 -5.58 4.71
C SER A 174 -7.55 -6.51 5.68
N LYS A 175 -8.21 -6.87 6.80
CA LYS A 175 -7.71 -7.86 7.76
C LYS A 175 -7.63 -9.27 7.19
N GLY A 176 -8.62 -9.65 6.36
CA GLY A 176 -8.73 -10.99 5.83
C GLY A 176 -7.58 -11.37 4.89
N LEU A 177 -7.10 -10.41 4.08
CA LEU A 177 -6.09 -10.63 3.04
C LEU A 177 -4.81 -11.32 3.55
N PHE A 178 -4.28 -10.89 4.70
CA PHE A 178 -3.04 -11.44 5.27
C PHE A 178 -3.27 -12.44 6.41
N ASN A 179 -4.52 -12.85 6.69
CA ASN A 179 -4.87 -13.71 7.83
C ASN A 179 -5.31 -15.15 7.45
N GLY A 180 -5.33 -15.49 6.17
CA GLY A 180 -5.40 -16.87 5.65
C GLY A 180 -6.59 -17.76 5.89
N ALA A 181 -7.40 -17.50 6.92
CA ALA A 181 -8.66 -18.19 7.12
C ALA A 181 -9.83 -17.48 6.42
N ASP A 182 -9.69 -16.19 6.14
CA ASP A 182 -10.85 -15.30 5.90
C ASP A 182 -10.98 -14.76 4.47
N TYR A 183 -9.90 -14.77 3.67
CA TYR A 183 -9.92 -14.11 2.35
C TYR A 183 -10.72 -14.90 1.31
N GLU A 184 -10.32 -16.13 0.97
CA GLU A 184 -10.96 -16.84 -0.17
C GLU A 184 -12.27 -17.55 0.18
N ASN A 185 -12.46 -17.98 1.43
CA ASN A 185 -13.66 -18.73 1.82
C ASN A 185 -14.90 -17.85 2.04
N ASN A 186 -14.73 -16.54 2.21
CA ASN A 186 -15.80 -15.61 2.59
C ASN A 186 -15.92 -14.36 1.69
N LEU A 187 -14.99 -14.13 0.76
CA LEU A 187 -15.03 -12.98 -0.14
C LEU A 187 -15.56 -13.37 -1.53
N THR A 188 -16.73 -12.85 -1.89
CA THR A 188 -17.22 -12.95 -3.27
C THR A 188 -16.31 -12.14 -4.19
N ILE A 189 -15.85 -12.74 -5.30
CA ILE A 189 -15.07 -12.05 -6.33
C ILE A 189 -15.97 -11.80 -7.54
N ALA A 190 -15.95 -10.60 -8.10
CA ALA A 190 -16.72 -10.27 -9.29
C ALA A 190 -16.13 -10.93 -10.55
N ASP A 191 -16.96 -11.35 -11.49
CA ASP A 191 -16.52 -11.90 -12.78
C ASP A 191 -15.60 -10.95 -13.56
N SER A 192 -15.77 -9.64 -13.35
CA SER A 192 -14.99 -8.57 -13.97
C SER A 192 -13.84 -8.07 -13.09
N CYS A 193 -13.46 -8.80 -12.05
CA CYS A 193 -12.46 -8.32 -11.10
C CYS A 193 -11.11 -8.07 -11.79
N GLN A 194 -10.56 -6.87 -11.62
CA GLN A 194 -9.31 -6.48 -12.25
C GLN A 194 -8.12 -6.75 -11.33
N PHE A 195 -7.17 -7.59 -11.76
CA PHE A 195 -5.89 -7.77 -11.09
C PHE A 195 -4.78 -6.97 -11.79
N THR A 196 -4.23 -6.00 -11.08
CA THR A 196 -3.06 -5.22 -11.52
C THR A 196 -1.88 -5.38 -10.57
N GLU A 197 -0.68 -5.28 -11.11
CA GLU A 197 0.54 -5.25 -10.33
C GLU A 197 1.48 -4.18 -10.91
N ILE A 198 1.84 -3.19 -10.08
CA ILE A 198 2.66 -2.00 -10.44
C ILE A 198 2.32 -1.45 -11.85
N GLY A 199 1.06 -1.06 -12.02
CA GLY A 199 0.53 -0.45 -13.25
C GLY A 199 0.21 -1.43 -14.39
N TRP A 200 0.72 -2.66 -14.37
CA TRP A 200 0.44 -3.66 -15.40
C TRP A 200 -0.80 -4.48 -15.10
N LEU A 201 -1.65 -4.72 -16.10
CA LEU A 201 -2.75 -5.68 -16.02
C LEU A 201 -2.18 -7.10 -16.13
N VAL A 202 -2.29 -7.89 -15.07
CA VAL A 202 -1.63 -9.19 -14.99
C VAL A 202 -2.36 -10.20 -15.88
N PRO A 203 -1.68 -10.83 -16.87
CA PRO A 203 -2.29 -11.83 -17.73
C PRO A 203 -2.47 -13.17 -17.00
N ASN A 204 -3.38 -14.01 -17.47
CA ASN A 204 -3.65 -15.35 -16.92
C ASN A 204 -2.48 -16.32 -17.08
N ASP A 205 -1.70 -16.18 -18.15
CA ASP A 205 -0.52 -17.01 -18.41
C ASP A 205 0.76 -16.36 -17.87
N HIS A 206 0.67 -15.73 -16.70
CA HIS A 206 1.85 -15.25 -16.00
C HIS A 206 2.70 -16.44 -15.52
N GLY A 207 4.02 -16.40 -15.73
CA GLY A 207 4.94 -17.46 -15.29
C GLY A 207 6.03 -17.80 -16.31
N PRO A 208 7.07 -18.56 -15.91
CA PRO A 208 8.31 -18.75 -16.69
C PRO A 208 8.10 -19.37 -18.07
N TYR A 209 7.04 -20.16 -18.23
CA TYR A 209 6.66 -20.79 -19.48
C TYR A 209 5.54 -20.05 -20.24
N GLY A 210 4.98 -19.00 -19.63
CA GLY A 210 3.96 -18.15 -20.22
C GLY A 210 4.53 -17.18 -21.27
N ASN A 211 3.63 -16.62 -22.09
CA ASN A 211 3.99 -15.58 -23.06
C ASN A 211 3.37 -14.21 -22.71
N GLY A 212 2.53 -14.14 -21.67
CA GLY A 212 1.93 -12.90 -21.18
C GLY A 212 0.93 -12.28 -22.15
N THR A 213 0.33 -13.10 -23.02
CA THR A 213 -0.66 -12.65 -24.01
C THR A 213 -2.06 -13.18 -23.72
N SER A 214 -2.19 -14.11 -22.78
CA SER A 214 -3.48 -14.68 -22.42
C SER A 214 -4.16 -13.77 -21.41
N TYR A 215 -4.87 -12.78 -21.93
CA TYR A 215 -5.76 -11.95 -21.12
C TYR A 215 -7.13 -12.63 -21.07
N GLY A 216 -7.61 -12.87 -19.86
CA GLY A 216 -8.99 -13.23 -19.55
C GLY A 216 -9.31 -12.63 -18.18
N PRO A 217 -10.41 -13.00 -17.51
CA PRO A 217 -10.51 -12.73 -16.10
C PRO A 217 -9.42 -13.57 -15.41
N ALA A 218 -8.20 -13.05 -15.33
CA ALA A 218 -7.37 -13.28 -14.16
C ALA A 218 -8.15 -12.62 -13.05
N GLY A 219 -9.17 -13.34 -12.59
CA GLY A 219 -10.00 -12.87 -11.51
C GLY A 219 -9.07 -12.54 -10.35
N CYS A 220 -9.54 -11.75 -9.42
CA CYS A 220 -8.84 -11.54 -8.16
C CYS A 220 -8.77 -12.83 -7.29
N GLU A 221 -9.01 -13.99 -7.89
CA GLU A 221 -8.68 -15.34 -7.45
C GLU A 221 -7.16 -15.52 -7.59
N ILE A 222 -6.40 -14.92 -6.68
CA ILE A 222 -4.94 -14.95 -6.77
C ILE A 222 -4.38 -16.35 -6.39
N GLY A 223 -5.24 -17.28 -5.94
CA GLY A 223 -4.87 -18.66 -5.62
C GLY A 223 -4.15 -18.77 -4.27
N TRP A 224 -4.50 -17.91 -3.31
CA TRP A 224 -3.86 -17.72 -2.01
C TRP A 224 -4.51 -18.60 -0.94
N THR A 225 -4.91 -19.82 -1.29
CA THR A 225 -5.50 -20.77 -0.33
C THR A 225 -4.59 -20.97 0.90
N ASP A 226 -3.28 -20.84 0.72
CA ASP A 226 -2.24 -20.96 1.76
C ASP A 226 -1.38 -19.70 1.94
N GLY A 227 -1.77 -18.55 1.36
CA GLY A 227 -1.10 -17.26 1.51
C GLY A 227 -0.30 -16.80 0.30
N PRO A 228 0.50 -15.71 0.41
CA PRO A 228 1.28 -15.39 1.60
C PRO A 228 0.58 -14.55 2.68
N PHE A 229 0.78 -14.95 3.94
CA PHE A 229 0.23 -14.30 5.13
C PHE A 229 1.29 -13.51 5.89
N ASP A 230 0.86 -12.44 6.56
CA ASP A 230 1.69 -11.64 7.46
C ASP A 230 0.87 -11.25 8.69
N THR A 231 1.21 -11.83 9.84
CA THR A 231 0.55 -11.53 11.11
C THR A 231 0.84 -10.14 11.64
N ASN A 232 1.87 -9.46 11.10
CA ASN A 232 2.19 -8.07 11.42
C ASN A 232 1.74 -7.11 10.31
N ALA A 233 0.88 -7.56 9.38
CA ALA A 233 0.37 -6.71 8.33
C ALA A 233 -0.30 -5.45 8.91
N ARG A 234 -0.04 -4.31 8.27
CA ARG A 234 -0.67 -3.03 8.57
C ARG A 234 -1.94 -2.91 7.75
N VAL A 235 -3.08 -3.05 8.41
CA VAL A 235 -4.41 -3.12 7.77
C VAL A 235 -5.16 -1.79 7.87
N GLY A 236 -6.04 -1.52 6.90
CA GLY A 236 -6.88 -0.32 6.88
C GLY A 236 -6.09 0.98 6.94
N LEU A 237 -4.93 1.03 6.27
CA LEU A 237 -4.03 2.18 6.23
C LEU A 237 -4.70 3.41 5.60
N VAL A 238 -5.55 3.18 4.59
CA VAL A 238 -6.42 4.18 3.96
C VAL A 238 -7.72 3.48 3.62
N ILE A 239 -8.86 4.01 4.07
CA ILE A 239 -10.19 3.52 3.71
C ILE A 239 -10.98 4.64 3.05
N ASP A 240 -11.26 4.49 1.75
CA ASP A 240 -12.02 5.43 0.95
C ASP A 240 -13.44 4.90 0.70
N GLU A 241 -14.38 5.35 1.52
CA GLU A 241 -15.78 4.93 1.47
C GLU A 241 -16.48 5.39 0.17
N GLN A 242 -15.99 6.44 -0.50
CA GLN A 242 -16.61 6.93 -1.75
C GLN A 242 -16.25 6.07 -2.95
N LEU A 243 -15.09 5.41 -2.92
CA LEU A 243 -14.60 4.56 -3.99
C LEU A 243 -14.66 3.06 -3.65
N GLY A 244 -15.06 2.72 -2.42
CA GLY A 244 -15.01 1.36 -1.92
C GLY A 244 -13.58 0.81 -1.84
N LEU A 245 -12.58 1.67 -1.61
CA LEU A 245 -11.17 1.27 -1.59
C LEU A 245 -10.66 1.07 -0.18
N VAL A 246 -9.82 0.06 0.01
CA VAL A 246 -9.00 -0.10 1.21
C VAL A 246 -7.56 -0.42 0.85
N VAL A 247 -6.63 0.18 1.59
CA VAL A 247 -5.19 -0.01 1.44
C VAL A 247 -4.62 -0.69 2.67
N GLN A 248 -3.74 -1.67 2.45
CA GLN A 248 -3.00 -2.39 3.49
C GLN A 248 -1.58 -2.63 3.05
N SER A 249 -0.71 -3.03 3.99
CA SER A 249 0.66 -3.39 3.69
C SER A 249 1.08 -4.64 4.46
N GLY A 250 1.82 -5.53 3.80
CA GLY A 250 2.38 -6.74 4.39
C GLY A 250 3.82 -6.98 3.97
N MET A 251 4.54 -7.77 4.76
CA MET A 251 5.91 -8.22 4.49
C MET A 251 5.88 -9.68 4.08
N ILE A 252 6.19 -9.93 2.81
CA ILE A 252 6.06 -11.25 2.18
C ILE A 252 7.44 -11.88 1.98
N PRO A 253 7.80 -12.96 2.69
CA PRO A 253 9.04 -13.69 2.43
C PRO A 253 8.96 -14.43 1.10
N GLY A 254 10.09 -14.50 0.39
CA GLY A 254 10.16 -15.20 -0.88
C GLY A 254 11.57 -15.24 -1.46
N VAL A 255 11.63 -15.61 -2.74
CA VAL A 255 12.88 -15.81 -3.46
C VAL A 255 12.79 -15.12 -4.82
N VAL A 256 13.86 -14.42 -5.20
CA VAL A 256 14.05 -13.87 -6.53
C VAL A 256 14.74 -14.92 -7.39
N TYR A 257 14.08 -15.38 -8.45
CA TYR A 257 14.59 -16.35 -9.43
C TYR A 257 14.96 -15.67 -10.75
N ALA A 258 15.78 -16.36 -11.56
CA ALA A 258 15.97 -15.98 -12.96
C ALA A 258 14.66 -16.16 -13.76
N TYR A 259 14.41 -15.22 -14.66
CA TYR A 259 13.28 -15.25 -15.57
C TYR A 259 13.69 -14.64 -16.92
N ARG A 260 14.02 -15.47 -17.91
CA ARG A 260 14.61 -15.02 -19.18
C ARG A 260 15.84 -14.13 -18.91
N ASN A 261 15.92 -12.95 -19.53
CA ASN A 261 16.94 -11.93 -19.24
C ASN A 261 16.56 -10.97 -18.09
N LEU A 262 15.58 -11.37 -17.26
CA LEU A 262 15.03 -10.64 -16.12
C LEU A 262 15.03 -11.53 -14.87
N SER A 263 14.30 -11.12 -13.83
CA SER A 263 14.06 -11.88 -12.61
C SER A 263 12.57 -11.92 -12.26
N ALA A 264 12.20 -12.89 -11.41
CA ALA A 264 10.87 -13.11 -10.86
C ALA A 264 10.93 -13.19 -9.32
N PHE A 265 10.26 -12.32 -8.57
CA PHE A 265 10.02 -12.56 -7.13
C PHE A 265 8.86 -13.53 -6.96
N ILE A 266 9.07 -14.57 -6.16
CA ILE A 266 8.06 -15.59 -5.90
C ILE A 266 7.96 -15.79 -4.38
N PRO A 267 6.78 -15.53 -3.78
CA PRO A 267 6.54 -15.78 -2.37
C PRO A 267 6.84 -17.22 -1.95
N ASP A 268 7.26 -17.42 -0.71
CA ASP A 268 7.49 -18.76 -0.14
C ASP A 268 6.21 -19.58 -0.02
N ALA A 269 5.06 -18.90 0.10
CA ALA A 269 3.74 -19.52 0.07
C ALA A 269 3.36 -20.10 -1.31
N PHE A 270 4.20 -19.90 -2.35
CA PHE A 270 3.93 -20.40 -3.71
C PHE A 270 4.97 -21.41 -4.22
N PRO A 271 5.08 -22.60 -3.59
CA PRO A 271 6.09 -23.59 -3.94
C PRO A 271 5.96 -24.11 -5.38
N GLY A 272 4.75 -24.10 -5.95
CA GLY A 272 4.52 -24.44 -7.35
C GLY A 272 5.28 -23.53 -8.32
N GLY A 273 5.19 -22.21 -8.12
CA GLY A 273 5.94 -21.23 -8.92
C GLY A 273 7.45 -21.30 -8.69
N GLN A 274 7.89 -21.53 -7.45
CA GLN A 274 9.31 -21.72 -7.14
C GLN A 274 9.88 -22.95 -7.86
N ASN A 275 9.19 -24.10 -7.80
CA ASN A 275 9.60 -25.32 -8.49
C ASN A 275 9.68 -25.14 -10.01
N GLN A 276 8.71 -24.44 -10.60
CA GLN A 276 8.74 -24.11 -12.04
C GLN A 276 9.95 -23.23 -12.39
N SER A 277 10.29 -22.25 -11.55
CA SER A 277 11.43 -21.35 -11.80
C SER A 277 12.77 -22.06 -11.63
N VAL A 278 12.88 -22.99 -10.66
CA VAL A 278 14.04 -23.87 -10.53
C VAL A 278 14.20 -24.76 -11.76
N GLN A 279 13.12 -25.34 -12.27
CA GLN A 279 13.18 -26.19 -13.46
C GLN A 279 13.55 -25.37 -14.69
N TRP A 280 12.91 -24.22 -14.90
CA TRP A 280 13.21 -23.29 -15.98
C TRP A 280 14.69 -22.89 -15.97
N THR A 281 15.24 -22.55 -14.80
CA THR A 281 16.67 -22.21 -14.67
C THR A 281 17.59 -23.33 -15.14
N LYS A 282 17.23 -24.60 -14.89
CA LYS A 282 18.00 -25.76 -15.38
C LYS A 282 17.88 -25.94 -16.89
N ASP A 283 16.68 -25.73 -17.44
CA ASP A 283 16.39 -25.93 -18.86
C ASP A 283 17.19 -24.96 -19.76
N TYR A 284 17.48 -23.74 -19.26
CA TYR A 284 18.19 -22.68 -19.99
C TYR A 284 19.63 -22.45 -19.51
N LEU A 285 20.15 -23.32 -18.64
CA LEU A 285 21.50 -23.17 -18.11
C LEU A 285 22.54 -23.36 -19.24
N GLY A 286 23.33 -22.31 -19.49
CA GLY A 286 24.35 -22.30 -20.54
C GLY A 286 23.93 -21.58 -21.82
N ASP A 287 22.64 -21.23 -21.97
CA ASP A 287 22.15 -20.46 -23.12
C ASP A 287 22.48 -18.96 -22.99
N TYR A 288 22.40 -18.42 -21.77
CA TYR A 288 22.73 -17.03 -21.43
C TYR A 288 23.00 -16.88 -19.91
N PRO A 289 23.54 -15.74 -19.45
CA PRO A 289 23.73 -15.49 -18.02
C PRO A 289 22.39 -15.50 -17.27
N LEU A 290 22.31 -16.30 -16.21
CA LEU A 290 21.14 -16.42 -15.35
C LEU A 290 21.47 -15.88 -13.95
N LEU A 291 20.50 -15.19 -13.35
CA LEU A 291 20.58 -14.75 -11.95
C LEU A 291 20.52 -15.98 -11.02
N TYR A 292 21.41 -16.04 -10.03
CA TYR A 292 21.31 -17.04 -8.98
C TYR A 292 20.08 -16.75 -8.09
N ALA A 293 19.42 -17.77 -7.56
CA ALA A 293 18.27 -17.54 -6.69
C ALA A 293 18.70 -16.87 -5.37
N PHE A 294 18.11 -15.73 -5.01
CA PHE A 294 18.38 -15.00 -3.77
C PHE A 294 17.12 -14.88 -2.93
N GLY A 295 17.23 -15.15 -1.63
CA GLY A 295 16.16 -14.84 -0.67
C GLY A 295 15.90 -13.33 -0.62
N SER A 296 14.65 -12.94 -0.50
CA SER A 296 14.21 -11.56 -0.42
C SER A 296 12.92 -11.44 0.39
N THR A 297 12.48 -10.22 0.64
CA THR A 297 11.18 -9.95 1.26
C THR A 297 10.50 -8.83 0.49
N GLY A 298 9.28 -9.06 0.01
CA GLY A 298 8.47 -8.04 -0.63
C GLY A 298 7.68 -7.25 0.40
N GLU A 299 7.86 -5.94 0.48
CA GLU A 299 6.88 -5.08 1.15
C GLU A 299 5.77 -4.77 0.14
N THR A 300 4.59 -5.35 0.36
CA THR A 300 3.41 -5.06 -0.45
C THR A 300 2.66 -3.89 0.15
N MET A 301 2.12 -3.02 -0.70
CA MET A 301 1.06 -2.07 -0.35
C MET A 301 -0.08 -2.30 -1.34
N GLU A 302 -1.09 -2.99 -0.88
CA GLU A 302 -2.15 -3.52 -1.72
C GLU A 302 -3.38 -2.63 -1.63
N VAL A 303 -4.04 -2.43 -2.78
CA VAL A 303 -5.30 -1.68 -2.87
C VAL A 303 -6.38 -2.65 -3.29
N LEU A 304 -7.45 -2.75 -2.48
CA LEU A 304 -8.62 -3.57 -2.79
C LEU A 304 -9.80 -2.65 -3.06
N GLN A 305 -10.55 -2.93 -4.12
CA GLN A 305 -11.82 -2.28 -4.38
C GLN A 305 -12.97 -3.26 -4.16
N TYR A 306 -13.94 -2.85 -3.35
CA TYR A 306 -15.09 -3.66 -3.02
C TYR A 306 -16.36 -2.83 -3.14
N TYR A 307 -17.35 -3.34 -3.85
CA TYR A 307 -18.72 -2.83 -3.91
C TYR A 307 -19.64 -3.91 -4.46
N ASN A 308 -20.96 -3.72 -4.33
CA ASN A 308 -21.97 -4.72 -4.73
C ASN A 308 -21.78 -6.08 -4.04
N GLY A 309 -21.20 -6.10 -2.84
CA GLY A 309 -20.96 -7.34 -2.10
C GLY A 309 -19.87 -8.23 -2.71
N ALA A 310 -19.03 -7.71 -3.60
CA ALA A 310 -17.95 -8.45 -4.24
C ALA A 310 -16.68 -7.60 -4.42
N LEU A 311 -15.53 -8.28 -4.47
CA LEU A 311 -14.24 -7.69 -4.84
C LEU A 311 -14.22 -7.38 -6.34
N GLN A 312 -13.81 -6.16 -6.68
CA GLN A 312 -13.90 -5.58 -8.02
C GLN A 312 -12.52 -5.30 -8.61
N ALA A 313 -11.54 -5.03 -7.76
CA ALA A 313 -10.16 -4.91 -8.18
C ALA A 313 -9.21 -5.26 -7.04
N ILE A 314 -8.05 -5.80 -7.40
CA ILE A 314 -6.86 -5.84 -6.56
C ILE A 314 -5.69 -5.22 -7.32
N GLN A 315 -4.99 -4.32 -6.65
CA GLN A 315 -3.69 -3.83 -7.07
C GLN A 315 -2.64 -4.29 -6.07
N ILE A 316 -1.75 -5.18 -6.49
CA ILE A 316 -0.59 -5.55 -5.70
C ILE A 316 0.55 -4.59 -6.03
N ASN A 317 1.08 -3.93 -5.01
CA ASN A 317 2.28 -3.14 -5.19
C ASN A 317 3.38 -3.63 -4.27
N VAL A 318 4.26 -4.49 -4.79
CA VAL A 318 5.40 -5.01 -4.03
C VAL A 318 6.63 -4.14 -4.24
N PHE A 319 7.49 -3.98 -3.23
CA PHE A 319 8.85 -3.43 -3.36
C PHE A 319 9.83 -4.37 -2.64
N MET A 320 10.97 -4.65 -3.28
CA MET A 320 11.89 -5.68 -2.83
C MET A 320 12.87 -5.17 -1.78
N ASN A 321 12.95 -5.93 -0.70
CA ASN A 321 13.82 -5.68 0.44
C ASN A 321 14.79 -6.86 0.68
N PRO A 322 15.84 -6.67 1.48
CA PRO A 322 16.69 -7.76 1.95
C PRO A 322 15.87 -8.89 2.60
N PRO A 323 16.37 -10.14 2.55
CA PRO A 323 15.69 -11.27 3.18
C PRO A 323 15.49 -11.03 4.68
N ASN A 324 14.34 -11.45 5.19
CA ASN A 324 13.91 -11.29 6.59
C ASN A 324 13.70 -9.83 7.02
N ALA A 325 13.51 -8.90 6.07
CA ALA A 325 13.14 -7.54 6.40
C ALA A 325 11.76 -7.49 7.07
N THR A 326 11.59 -6.56 8.00
CA THR A 326 10.30 -6.20 8.60
C THR A 326 9.97 -4.77 8.23
N SER A 327 8.68 -4.40 8.22
CA SER A 327 8.31 -3.02 7.92
C SER A 327 8.91 -2.07 8.95
N ALA A 328 9.55 -1.00 8.47
CA ALA A 328 10.11 0.05 9.33
C ALA A 328 9.04 0.70 10.24
N TRP A 329 7.78 0.64 9.81
CA TRP A 329 6.62 1.18 10.49
C TRP A 329 6.16 0.35 11.71
N LEU A 330 6.67 -0.85 11.90
CA LEU A 330 6.38 -1.72 13.05
C LEU A 330 7.43 -1.64 14.17
N SER A 331 8.61 -1.11 13.87
CA SER A 331 9.78 -1.14 14.76
C SER A 331 9.75 -0.08 15.90
N MET A 332 8.55 0.32 16.32
CA MET A 332 8.30 1.44 17.25
C MET A 332 7.50 1.01 18.47
#